data_AF-A0A4P8YIK7-F1
#
_entry.id   AF-A0A4P8YIK7-F1
#
_cell.length_a   1.000
_cell.length_b   1.000
_cell.length_c   1.000
_cell.angle_alpha   90.00
_cell.angle_beta   90.00
_cell.angle_gamma   90.00
#
_symmetry.space_group_name_H-M   'P 1'
#
loop_
_entity.id
_entity.type
_entity.pdbx_description
1 polymer ?
#
loop_
_entity_poly.entity_id
_entity_poly.type
_entity_poly.pdbx_seq_one_letter_code
_entity_poly.pdbx_strand_id
1 'polypeptide(L)'
;MPTMPKLFSYIRWSSSRQSEGTTLARQTAAAKAFAVEHDLEYDEIRDEGVSAFRGKNSKRGALADFIAAVEAGAIPSDSWLYVENLDRLSRDEAMRSNDLLRRLLSLGMTVVTGQDKRIHTPESEKDVMAMIFSILAFERANEESRTKQKRTVGNALALVERHKQGRPVNIKAVGSAPWWIDASGPQYEAVKPHPVHWVAAKKAVELFLRGWGAYRVVTYLNQHLELYPAPRGNKGPRQRVRSFWTIPTVKRLRLSRALIGEKVMTLSGSSYTLQNYYPPLCTEQEFARLNDIRENNRIKIGSERKTTTFLSGLGGLLRCGHCDTPMTYYTKEGRIRYVCAGGQQYVSTCRAWSVQGRLLEACVIRAVWVANTLDIAANGSDLESLQPLIDQRREEAENLNKQIENLTTAIQMGTGPIASLVMALQRAESEKNSLLLELDKLSQQEAIRNSDDDITNQLLAVARKLTPEVLTDVTHPHRHEVRELVRRLFGKVIVTKRDDKSLSIRVIFPSGVNYLCEGVMKLNNGKKEKSYVEYLTQQDGITPLDTFMNRVRSSFWEMLTDEIAGDFDFQLPSPKPYDSLESTRTMIEAMGHKPLNGKDFFGER
;
A
#
# COMPACT_ATOMS: atom_id res chain seq x y z
N MET A 1 26.44 43.05 13.90
CA MET A 1 27.22 41.99 13.22
C MET A 1 26.75 41.96 11.77
N PRO A 2 27.63 41.86 10.76
CA PRO A 2 27.16 41.67 9.39
C PRO A 2 26.37 40.36 9.35
N THR A 3 25.09 40.45 9.05
CA THR A 3 24.19 39.30 8.88
C THR A 3 24.65 38.52 7.66
N MET A 4 24.89 37.22 7.80
CA MET A 4 25.21 36.38 6.65
C MET A 4 24.07 36.45 5.62
N PRO A 5 24.36 36.57 4.32
CA PRO A 5 23.31 36.60 3.31
C PRO A 5 22.55 35.27 3.29
N LYS A 6 21.22 35.34 3.12
CA LYS A 6 20.35 34.16 3.11
C LYS A 6 20.20 33.59 1.70
N LEU A 7 20.22 32.26 1.58
CA LEU A 7 19.87 31.50 0.38
C LEU A 7 18.49 30.88 0.55
N PHE A 8 17.51 31.39 -0.17
CA PHE A 8 16.15 30.84 -0.22
C PHE A 8 16.03 29.82 -1.34
N SER A 9 15.69 28.57 -1.01
CA SER A 9 15.45 27.51 -1.99
C SER A 9 13.96 27.38 -2.31
N TYR A 10 13.57 27.67 -3.55
CA TYR A 10 12.18 27.54 -4.01
C TYR A 10 11.91 26.13 -4.55
N ILE A 11 10.91 25.44 -3.98
CA ILE A 11 10.56 24.04 -4.31
C ILE A 11 9.07 23.92 -4.64
N ARG A 12 8.75 23.27 -5.77
CA ARG A 12 7.38 23.08 -6.26
C ARG A 12 7.11 21.64 -6.75
N TRP A 13 5.94 21.07 -6.46
CA TRP A 13 5.49 19.77 -7.00
C TRP A 13 4.03 19.76 -7.47
N SER A 14 3.71 18.86 -8.42
CA SER A 14 2.35 18.62 -8.92
C SER A 14 1.84 17.25 -8.45
N SER A 15 0.96 17.27 -7.45
CA SER A 15 0.26 16.11 -6.86
C SER A 15 1.08 15.19 -5.93
N SER A 16 0.39 14.72 -4.90
CA SER A 16 0.84 13.78 -3.86
C SER A 16 1.25 12.39 -4.36
N ARG A 17 1.14 12.11 -5.66
CA ARG A 17 1.51 10.81 -6.27
C ARG A 17 2.98 10.70 -6.69
N GLN A 18 3.77 11.76 -6.54
CA GLN A 18 5.22 11.77 -6.82
C GLN A 18 6.09 11.89 -5.56
N SER A 19 5.51 11.71 -4.36
CA SER A 19 6.21 11.82 -3.08
C SER A 19 7.16 10.66 -2.78
N GLU A 20 7.06 9.53 -3.48
CA GLU A 20 7.93 8.37 -3.26
C GLU A 20 9.16 8.38 -4.19
N GLY A 21 10.25 8.95 -3.67
CA GLY A 21 11.60 8.44 -3.95
C GLY A 21 12.48 9.26 -4.91
N THR A 22 13.60 9.74 -4.37
CA THR A 22 14.82 10.28 -5.02
C THR A 22 14.84 11.73 -5.51
N THR A 23 13.75 12.33 -5.98
CA THR A 23 13.87 13.66 -6.63
C THR A 23 13.92 14.83 -5.63
N LEU A 24 12.98 14.91 -4.68
CA LEU A 24 12.91 16.01 -3.70
C LEU A 24 14.10 16.04 -2.73
N ALA A 25 14.46 14.88 -2.16
CA ALA A 25 15.62 14.77 -1.28
C ALA A 25 16.92 15.17 -1.99
N ARG A 26 17.03 14.91 -3.30
CA ARG A 26 18.19 15.30 -4.11
C ARG A 26 18.21 16.81 -4.41
N GLN A 27 17.05 17.43 -4.63
CA GLN A 27 16.92 18.86 -4.86
C GLN A 27 17.30 19.67 -3.63
N THR A 28 16.72 19.32 -2.48
CA THR A 28 17.01 19.94 -1.19
C THR A 28 18.47 19.75 -0.78
N ALA A 29 19.05 18.55 -1.03
CA ALA A 29 20.46 18.28 -0.74
C ALA A 29 21.41 19.14 -1.59
N ALA A 30 21.08 19.38 -2.87
CA ALA A 30 21.90 20.21 -3.75
C ALA A 30 21.91 21.68 -3.32
N ALA A 31 20.74 22.23 -2.98
CA ALA A 31 20.61 23.61 -2.49
C ALA A 31 21.33 23.83 -1.14
N LYS A 32 21.20 22.88 -0.21
CA LYS A 32 21.93 22.91 1.07
C LYS A 32 23.44 22.82 0.89
N ALA A 33 23.91 21.94 0.00
CA ALA A 33 25.34 21.85 -0.30
C ALA A 33 25.88 23.15 -0.91
N PHE A 34 25.10 23.80 -1.77
CA PHE A 34 25.45 25.10 -2.34
C PHE A 34 25.50 26.21 -1.29
N ALA A 35 24.55 26.26 -0.36
CA ALA A 35 24.56 27.22 0.74
C ALA A 35 25.83 27.10 1.60
N VAL A 36 26.23 25.87 1.93
CA VAL A 36 27.45 25.59 2.69
C VAL A 36 28.71 25.95 1.90
N GLU A 37 28.73 25.68 0.59
CA GLU A 37 29.86 26.01 -0.30
C GLU A 37 30.12 27.52 -0.41
N HIS A 38 29.08 28.35 -0.21
CA HIS A 38 29.13 29.80 -0.38
C HIS A 38 28.94 30.60 0.92
N ASP A 39 29.01 29.95 2.08
CA ASP A 39 28.81 30.58 3.40
C ASP A 39 27.48 31.35 3.52
N LEU A 40 26.37 30.75 3.04
CA LEU A 40 25.03 31.33 3.05
C LEU A 40 24.12 30.61 4.06
N GLU A 41 23.23 31.37 4.72
CA GLU A 41 22.21 30.79 5.61
C GLU A 41 21.04 30.24 4.78
N TYR A 42 20.77 28.94 4.86
CA TYR A 42 19.76 28.26 4.04
C TYR A 42 18.34 28.39 4.61
N ASP A 43 17.38 28.73 3.74
CA ASP A 43 15.95 28.77 4.05
C ASP A 43 15.10 28.18 2.89
N GLU A 44 13.86 27.78 3.16
CA GLU A 44 13.00 27.08 2.19
C GLU A 44 11.69 27.82 1.90
N ILE A 45 11.36 27.95 0.61
CA ILE A 45 10.05 28.44 0.15
C ILE A 45 9.32 27.26 -0.49
N ARG A 46 8.20 26.85 0.11
CA ARG A 46 7.40 25.70 -0.33
C ARG A 46 6.09 26.17 -0.94
N ASP A 47 5.78 25.65 -2.13
CA ASP A 47 4.55 25.95 -2.85
C ASP A 47 3.73 24.66 -3.05
N GLU A 48 2.80 24.41 -2.10
CA GLU A 48 1.95 23.22 -2.12
C GLU A 48 0.72 23.45 -3.01
N GLY A 49 0.66 22.75 -4.15
CA GLY A 49 -0.59 22.51 -4.85
C GLY A 49 -1.19 23.68 -5.62
N VAL A 50 -0.65 23.98 -6.81
CA VAL A 50 -1.43 24.60 -7.89
C VAL A 50 -1.13 23.87 -9.20
N SER A 51 -2.14 23.18 -9.73
CA SER A 51 -2.13 22.66 -11.09
C SER A 51 -1.82 23.80 -12.06
N ALA A 52 -0.69 23.71 -12.74
CA ALA A 52 -0.27 24.69 -13.73
C ALA A 52 -1.19 24.61 -14.96
N PHE A 53 -2.31 25.31 -14.94
CA PHE A 53 -2.91 25.81 -16.17
C PHE A 53 -2.46 27.27 -16.33
N ARG A 54 -1.49 27.45 -17.24
CA ARG A 54 -1.09 28.71 -17.91
C ARG A 54 -0.90 29.94 -17.00
N GLY A 55 0.36 30.25 -16.68
CA GLY A 55 0.85 31.64 -16.54
C GLY A 55 0.41 32.48 -15.33
N LYS A 56 -0.14 31.91 -14.26
CA LYS A 56 -0.62 32.69 -13.09
C LYS A 56 0.37 32.86 -11.93
N ASN A 57 1.55 32.24 -11.98
CA ASN A 57 2.39 32.07 -10.79
C ASN A 57 3.30 33.27 -10.44
N SER A 58 3.66 34.12 -11.39
CA SER A 58 4.34 35.39 -11.09
C SER A 58 3.40 36.43 -10.47
N LYS A 59 2.10 36.13 -10.39
CA LYS A 59 1.05 37.01 -9.86
C LYS A 59 0.30 36.45 -8.64
N ARG A 60 0.37 35.13 -8.36
CA ARG A 60 -0.21 34.46 -7.17
C ARG A 60 0.56 33.18 -6.82
N GLY A 61 0.89 32.97 -5.54
CA GLY A 61 1.61 31.79 -5.00
C GLY A 61 2.82 32.17 -4.15
N ALA A 62 3.46 31.19 -3.50
CA ALA A 62 4.54 31.43 -2.54
C ALA A 62 5.76 32.19 -3.12
N LEU A 63 6.02 32.05 -4.43
CA LEU A 63 7.07 32.81 -5.12
C LEU A 63 6.70 34.29 -5.31
N ALA A 64 5.41 34.59 -5.54
CA ALA A 64 4.95 35.97 -5.66
C ALA A 64 4.97 36.68 -4.30
N ASP A 65 4.62 35.96 -3.23
CA ASP A 65 4.68 36.48 -1.85
C ASP A 65 6.14 36.76 -1.42
N PHE A 66 7.07 35.88 -1.81
CA PHE A 66 8.51 36.11 -1.63
C PHE A 66 8.99 37.38 -2.33
N ILE A 67 8.64 37.56 -3.61
CA ILE A 67 9.01 38.76 -4.38
C ILE A 67 8.42 40.01 -3.73
N ALA A 68 7.16 39.97 -3.29
CA ALA A 68 6.53 41.08 -2.60
C ALA A 68 7.20 41.41 -1.26
N ALA A 69 7.69 40.40 -0.52
CA ALA A 69 8.42 40.59 0.73
C ALA A 69 9.81 41.23 0.51
N VAL A 70 10.48 40.92 -0.60
CA VAL A 70 11.72 41.60 -1.03
C VAL A 70 11.42 43.04 -1.43
N GLU A 71 10.36 43.28 -2.23
CA GLU A 71 9.93 44.62 -2.64
C GLU A 71 9.53 45.50 -1.45
N ALA A 72 8.93 44.91 -0.41
CA ALA A 72 8.57 45.59 0.83
C ALA A 72 9.74 45.77 1.81
N GLY A 73 10.94 45.26 1.50
CA GLY A 73 12.13 45.33 2.35
C GLY A 73 12.10 44.42 3.58
N ALA A 74 11.15 43.49 3.68
CA ALA A 74 11.10 42.49 4.74
C ALA A 74 12.17 41.40 4.56
N ILE A 75 12.59 41.16 3.31
CA ILE A 75 13.73 40.31 2.95
C ILE A 75 14.82 41.23 2.38
N PRO A 76 16.08 41.14 2.88
CA PRO A 76 17.18 41.95 2.35
C PRO A 76 17.37 41.75 0.84
N SER A 77 17.56 42.84 0.10
CA SER A 77 17.70 42.81 -1.36
C SER A 77 18.95 42.07 -1.85
N ASP A 78 19.98 41.94 -1.02
CA ASP A 78 21.19 41.16 -1.27
C ASP A 78 21.02 39.65 -1.03
N SER A 79 19.79 39.19 -0.76
CA SER A 79 19.47 37.76 -0.59
C SER A 79 19.59 36.98 -1.88
N TRP A 80 19.86 35.68 -1.73
CA TRP A 80 20.07 34.75 -2.83
C TRP A 80 18.83 33.85 -3.00
N LEU A 81 18.44 33.61 -4.25
CA LEU A 81 17.35 32.69 -4.60
C LEU A 81 17.90 31.50 -5.37
N TYR A 82 17.73 30.29 -4.83
CA TYR A 82 18.07 29.03 -5.50
C TYR A 82 16.82 28.42 -6.15
N VAL A 83 16.91 28.16 -7.46
CA VAL A 83 15.86 27.55 -8.27
C VAL A 83 16.45 26.43 -9.13
N GLU A 84 15.92 25.20 -9.02
CA GLU A 84 16.52 24.07 -9.75
C GLU A 84 16.45 24.26 -11.27
N ASN A 85 15.30 24.72 -11.78
CA ASN A 85 15.12 24.99 -13.20
C ASN A 85 14.19 26.21 -13.37
N LEU A 86 14.69 27.26 -14.01
CA LEU A 86 13.95 28.50 -14.28
C LEU A 86 12.83 28.30 -15.31
N ASP A 87 12.83 27.19 -16.06
CA ASP A 87 11.73 26.83 -16.92
C ASP A 87 11.87 25.51 -17.70
N ARG A 88 10.75 24.76 -17.76
CA ARG A 88 10.45 23.98 -18.97
C ARG A 88 9.51 24.80 -19.84
N LEU A 89 10.04 25.61 -20.75
CA LEU A 89 9.22 26.57 -21.49
C LEU A 89 9.58 26.60 -22.97
N SER A 90 8.52 26.59 -23.77
CA SER A 90 8.53 26.84 -25.21
C SER A 90 8.88 28.31 -25.53
N ARG A 91 8.99 28.66 -26.83
CA ARG A 91 9.33 30.03 -27.30
C ARG A 91 8.50 31.16 -26.67
N ASP A 92 7.21 30.94 -26.39
CA ASP A 92 6.31 31.94 -25.77
C ASP A 92 6.48 32.09 -24.26
N GLU A 93 7.18 31.14 -23.65
CA GLU A 93 7.26 31.01 -22.21
C GLU A 93 8.67 31.37 -21.70
N ALA A 94 9.74 31.14 -22.48
CA ALA A 94 11.11 31.55 -22.16
C ALA A 94 11.25 33.07 -21.98
N MET A 95 10.52 33.88 -22.76
CA MET A 95 10.49 35.34 -22.57
C MET A 95 9.94 35.73 -21.19
N ARG A 96 8.95 34.98 -20.66
CA ARG A 96 8.35 35.27 -19.34
C ARG A 96 9.26 34.90 -18.18
N SER A 97 10.00 33.80 -18.29
CA SER A 97 11.03 33.44 -17.30
C SER A 97 12.21 34.41 -17.34
N ASN A 98 12.57 34.92 -18.52
CA ASN A 98 13.54 36.01 -18.64
C ASN A 98 13.04 37.31 -17.98
N ASP A 99 11.77 37.68 -18.13
CA ASP A 99 11.20 38.85 -17.45
C ASP A 99 11.20 38.70 -15.93
N LEU A 100 10.93 37.49 -15.42
CA LEU A 100 10.98 37.19 -14.00
C LEU A 100 12.41 37.24 -13.45
N LEU A 101 13.38 36.65 -14.15
CA LEU A 101 14.79 36.72 -13.78
C LEU A 101 15.27 38.17 -13.77
N ARG A 102 14.97 38.94 -14.81
CA ARG A 102 15.28 40.38 -14.88
C ARG A 102 14.67 41.16 -13.72
N ARG A 103 13.41 40.88 -13.37
CA ARG A 103 12.76 41.51 -12.22
C ARG A 103 13.49 41.20 -10.92
N LEU A 104 13.82 39.93 -10.65
CA LEU A 104 14.56 39.53 -9.44
C LEU A 104 15.94 40.19 -9.36
N LEU A 105 16.70 40.18 -10.45
CA LEU A 105 18.02 40.82 -10.51
C LEU A 105 17.91 42.35 -10.34
N SER A 106 16.87 42.98 -10.90
CA SER A 106 16.63 44.42 -10.74
C SER A 106 16.27 44.83 -9.30
N LEU A 107 15.80 43.87 -8.49
CA LEU A 107 15.55 44.05 -7.06
C LEU A 107 16.83 43.91 -6.21
N GLY A 108 18.00 43.72 -6.85
CA GLY A 108 19.30 43.56 -6.19
C GLY A 108 19.65 42.13 -5.82
N MET A 109 18.76 41.16 -6.10
CA MET A 109 18.93 39.78 -5.70
C MET A 109 19.95 39.04 -6.57
N THR A 110 20.53 37.99 -6.00
CA THR A 110 21.33 37.01 -6.75
C THR A 110 20.52 35.74 -6.99
N VAL A 111 20.43 35.26 -8.23
CA VAL A 111 19.65 34.06 -8.58
C VAL A 111 20.58 32.93 -9.00
N VAL A 112 20.39 31.74 -8.43
CA VAL A 112 21.18 30.55 -8.71
C VAL A 112 20.34 29.47 -9.38
N THR A 113 20.77 29.00 -10.55
CA THR A 113 20.15 27.88 -11.25
C THR A 113 20.79 26.56 -10.86
N GLY A 114 20.02 25.66 -10.25
CA GLY A 114 20.54 24.43 -9.66
C GLY A 114 20.99 23.36 -10.66
N GLN A 115 20.49 23.39 -11.91
CA GLN A 115 20.87 22.43 -12.94
C GLN A 115 22.32 22.60 -13.45
N ASP A 116 22.85 23.82 -13.43
CA ASP A 116 24.17 24.18 -13.93
C ASP A 116 25.02 24.98 -12.92
N LYS A 117 24.52 25.17 -11.67
CA LYS A 117 25.13 25.95 -10.58
C LYS A 117 25.52 27.38 -11.01
N ARG A 118 24.78 27.98 -11.94
CA ARG A 118 25.12 29.30 -12.45
C ARG A 118 24.59 30.37 -11.51
N ILE A 119 25.44 31.36 -11.22
CA ILE A 119 25.10 32.50 -10.37
C ILE A 119 24.81 33.69 -11.29
N HIS A 120 23.61 34.22 -11.20
CA HIS A 120 23.15 35.41 -11.90
C HIS A 120 23.12 36.58 -10.93
N THR A 121 23.96 37.59 -11.18
CA THR A 121 24.00 38.83 -10.39
C THR A 121 23.37 40.00 -11.16
N PRO A 122 23.05 41.11 -10.49
CA PRO A 122 22.54 42.33 -11.16
C PRO A 122 23.44 42.83 -12.30
N GLU A 123 24.75 42.58 -12.24
CA GLU A 123 25.74 42.95 -13.28
C GLU A 123 25.78 41.97 -14.46
N SER A 124 25.14 40.80 -14.32
CA SER A 124 25.17 39.69 -15.28
C SER A 124 24.17 39.84 -16.44
N GLU A 125 23.60 41.04 -16.65
CA GLU A 125 22.54 41.31 -17.64
C GLU A 125 22.93 40.95 -19.10
N LYS A 126 24.23 40.82 -19.38
CA LYS A 126 24.79 40.46 -20.69
C LYS A 126 24.88 38.94 -20.94
N ASP A 127 24.61 38.09 -19.96
CA ASP A 127 24.85 36.64 -20.02
C ASP A 127 23.61 35.81 -20.40
N VAL A 128 22.53 36.49 -20.79
CA VAL A 128 21.25 35.87 -21.23
C VAL A 128 21.43 35.05 -22.51
N MET A 129 22.34 35.45 -23.41
CA MET A 129 22.63 34.69 -24.62
C MET A 129 23.26 33.33 -24.33
N ALA A 130 24.13 33.23 -23.32
CA ALA A 130 24.75 31.96 -22.93
C ALA A 130 23.72 30.98 -22.35
N MET A 131 22.68 31.49 -21.66
CA MET A 131 21.55 30.70 -21.17
C MET A 131 20.73 30.13 -22.34
N ILE A 132 20.44 30.95 -23.37
CA ILE A 132 19.76 30.51 -24.60
C ILE A 132 20.55 29.42 -25.32
N PHE A 133 21.89 29.56 -25.41
CA PHE A 133 22.74 28.54 -26.02
C PHE A 133 22.75 27.21 -25.25
N SER A 134 22.71 27.26 -23.91
CA SER A 134 22.61 26.08 -23.06
C SER A 134 21.28 25.33 -23.27
N ILE A 135 20.16 26.07 -23.30
CA ILE A 135 18.82 25.53 -23.57
C ILE A 135 18.76 24.89 -24.97
N LEU A 136 19.30 25.56 -26.00
CA LEU A 136 19.38 25.01 -27.36
C LEU A 136 20.24 23.74 -27.43
N ALA A 137 21.34 23.67 -26.70
CA ALA A 137 22.20 22.49 -26.65
C ALA A 137 21.48 21.28 -26.02
N PHE A 138 20.66 21.51 -24.99
CA PHE A 138 19.84 20.46 -24.36
C PHE A 138 18.63 20.06 -25.21
N GLU A 139 17.97 20.99 -25.91
CA GLU A 139 16.96 20.64 -26.92
C GLU A 139 17.54 19.71 -27.98
N ARG A 140 18.78 19.96 -28.44
CA ARG A 140 19.47 19.10 -29.40
C ARG A 140 19.73 17.69 -28.84
N ALA A 141 20.12 17.55 -27.57
CA ALA A 141 20.30 16.25 -26.93
C ALA A 141 18.97 15.48 -26.75
N ASN A 142 17.88 16.20 -26.52
CA ASN A 142 16.54 15.62 -26.40
C ASN A 142 15.96 15.26 -27.78
N GLU A 143 16.24 16.07 -28.80
CA GLU A 143 15.93 15.79 -30.20
C GLU A 143 16.72 14.61 -30.73
N GLU A 144 17.99 14.45 -30.34
CA GLU A 144 18.80 13.27 -30.66
C GLU A 144 18.19 12.01 -30.04
N SER A 145 17.70 12.09 -28.79
CA SER A 145 17.01 10.98 -28.12
C SER A 145 15.68 10.62 -28.79
N ARG A 146 14.86 11.62 -29.15
CA ARG A 146 13.63 11.41 -29.94
C ARG A 146 13.92 10.89 -31.35
N THR A 147 15.02 11.33 -31.97
CA THR A 147 15.47 10.86 -33.28
C THR A 147 15.97 9.42 -33.20
N LYS A 148 16.71 9.03 -32.15
CA LYS A 148 17.08 7.64 -31.86
C LYS A 148 15.84 6.78 -31.67
N GLN A 149 14.84 7.24 -30.92
CA GLN A 149 13.56 6.53 -30.75
C GLN A 149 12.80 6.40 -32.09
N LYS A 150 12.66 7.48 -32.87
CA LYS A 150 12.04 7.46 -34.21
C LYS A 150 12.75 6.49 -35.16
N ARG A 151 14.09 6.50 -35.18
CA ARG A 151 14.91 5.56 -35.96
C ARG A 151 14.70 4.11 -35.52
N THR A 152 14.63 3.86 -34.22
CA THR A 152 14.41 2.52 -33.65
C THR A 152 13.04 1.98 -34.03
N VAL A 153 11.99 2.82 -33.92
CA VAL A 153 10.62 2.48 -34.30
C VAL A 153 10.51 2.28 -35.82
N GLY A 154 11.11 3.15 -36.62
CA GLY A 154 11.13 3.03 -38.07
C GLY A 154 11.80 1.74 -38.55
N ASN A 155 12.95 1.38 -37.96
CA ASN A 155 13.63 0.12 -38.24
C ASN A 155 12.76 -1.09 -37.86
N ALA A 156 12.09 -1.05 -36.69
CA ALA A 156 11.18 -2.12 -36.29
C ALA A 156 10.00 -2.28 -37.25
N LEU A 157 9.40 -1.18 -37.74
CA LEU A 157 8.33 -1.21 -38.74
C LEU A 157 8.81 -1.79 -40.08
N ALA A 158 10.01 -1.42 -40.53
CA ALA A 158 10.60 -2.00 -41.76
C ALA A 158 10.81 -3.52 -41.63
N LEU A 159 11.22 -4.01 -40.46
CA LEU A 159 11.35 -5.44 -40.20
C LEU A 159 10.01 -6.17 -40.10
N VAL A 160 8.99 -5.53 -39.53
CA VAL A 160 7.61 -6.05 -39.53
C VAL A 160 7.13 -6.25 -40.96
N GLU A 161 7.34 -5.28 -41.84
CA GLU A 161 6.93 -5.38 -43.24
C GLU A 161 7.73 -6.45 -43.99
N ARG A 162 9.04 -6.54 -43.74
CA ARG A 162 9.88 -7.63 -44.28
C ARG A 162 9.39 -9.01 -43.85
N HIS A 163 8.96 -9.18 -42.60
CA HIS A 163 8.38 -10.43 -42.10
C HIS A 163 7.08 -10.77 -42.83
N LYS A 164 6.20 -9.78 -43.04
CA LYS A 164 4.95 -9.97 -43.80
C LYS A 164 5.19 -10.42 -45.25
N GLN A 165 6.32 -10.01 -45.83
CA GLN A 165 6.79 -10.47 -47.15
C GLN A 165 7.42 -11.89 -47.11
N GLY A 166 7.35 -12.59 -45.98
CA GLY A 166 7.87 -13.96 -45.81
C GLY A 166 9.39 -14.05 -45.69
N ARG A 167 10.08 -12.93 -45.47
CA ARG A 167 11.55 -12.89 -45.37
C ARG A 167 12.00 -12.99 -43.90
N PRO A 168 13.11 -13.69 -43.61
CA PRO A 168 13.60 -13.86 -42.24
C PRO A 168 14.00 -12.53 -41.60
N VAL A 169 13.66 -12.38 -40.31
CA VAL A 169 13.97 -11.20 -39.50
C VAL A 169 14.20 -11.55 -38.02
N ASN A 170 15.02 -10.73 -37.36
CA ASN A 170 15.24 -10.72 -35.92
C ASN A 170 15.09 -9.30 -35.37
N ILE A 171 13.93 -9.02 -34.77
CA ILE A 171 13.55 -7.73 -34.19
C ILE A 171 13.99 -7.69 -32.71
N LYS A 172 15.17 -7.13 -32.45
CA LYS A 172 15.75 -6.95 -31.09
C LYS A 172 15.32 -5.66 -30.39
N ALA A 173 14.93 -4.65 -31.16
CA ALA A 173 14.67 -3.30 -30.69
C ALA A 173 13.41 -3.17 -29.80
N VAL A 174 12.51 -4.17 -29.83
CA VAL A 174 11.16 -4.05 -29.29
C VAL A 174 10.77 -5.34 -28.56
N GLY A 175 10.81 -5.28 -27.23
CA GLY A 175 10.52 -6.40 -26.33
C GLY A 175 11.65 -7.44 -26.27
N SER A 176 11.80 -8.08 -25.12
CA SER A 176 12.75 -9.19 -24.97
C SER A 176 12.19 -10.47 -25.59
N ALA A 177 13.08 -11.25 -26.21
CA ALA A 177 12.72 -12.59 -26.67
C ALA A 177 12.41 -13.51 -25.47
N PRO A 178 11.49 -14.48 -25.62
CA PRO A 178 11.27 -15.48 -24.59
C PRO A 178 12.55 -16.25 -24.26
N TRP A 179 12.71 -16.70 -23.02
CA TRP A 179 13.95 -17.32 -22.53
C TRP A 179 14.33 -18.64 -23.25
N TRP A 180 13.40 -19.25 -24.00
CA TRP A 180 13.63 -20.46 -24.79
C TRP A 180 13.98 -20.17 -26.26
N ILE A 181 14.09 -18.89 -26.63
CA ILE A 181 14.45 -18.45 -27.98
C ILE A 181 15.85 -17.82 -27.95
N ASP A 182 16.67 -18.20 -28.91
CA ASP A 182 17.92 -17.52 -29.21
C ASP A 182 17.69 -16.42 -30.26
N ALA A 183 17.76 -15.18 -29.78
CA ALA A 183 17.70 -13.97 -30.59
C ALA A 183 19.07 -13.29 -30.75
N SER A 184 20.19 -13.99 -30.50
CA SER A 184 21.54 -13.41 -30.61
C SER A 184 21.95 -13.13 -32.07
N GLY A 185 21.37 -13.84 -33.04
CA GLY A 185 21.73 -13.76 -34.46
C GLY A 185 21.50 -12.39 -35.14
N PRO A 186 21.93 -12.24 -36.41
CA PRO A 186 21.78 -11.01 -37.19
C PRO A 186 20.33 -10.59 -37.40
N GLN A 187 20.12 -9.30 -37.72
CA GLN A 187 18.78 -8.70 -37.90
C GLN A 187 17.96 -9.32 -39.06
N TYR A 188 18.62 -9.90 -40.07
CA TYR A 188 17.97 -10.49 -41.25
C TYR A 188 17.95 -12.02 -41.23
N GLU A 189 18.26 -12.65 -40.10
CA GLU A 189 18.09 -14.08 -39.88
C GLU A 189 16.85 -14.35 -39.03
N ALA A 190 16.25 -15.54 -39.20
CA ALA A 190 15.19 -16.00 -38.32
C ALA A 190 15.75 -16.30 -36.92
N VAL A 191 14.94 -16.06 -35.90
CA VAL A 191 15.26 -16.45 -34.52
C VAL A 191 15.27 -17.97 -34.38
N LYS A 192 16.15 -18.50 -33.53
CA LYS A 192 16.43 -19.94 -33.44
C LYS A 192 15.99 -20.49 -32.07
N PRO A 193 15.77 -21.82 -31.95
CA PRO A 193 15.63 -22.46 -30.64
C PRO A 193 16.84 -22.19 -29.75
N HIS A 194 16.62 -21.85 -28.47
CA HIS A 194 17.75 -21.66 -27.55
C HIS A 194 18.46 -23.00 -27.27
N PRO A 195 19.79 -23.11 -27.48
CA PRO A 195 20.49 -24.40 -27.44
C PRO A 195 20.32 -25.15 -26.11
N VAL A 196 20.30 -24.40 -25.01
CA VAL A 196 20.15 -24.95 -23.65
C VAL A 196 18.68 -25.02 -23.20
N HIS A 197 17.94 -23.91 -23.26
CA HIS A 197 16.63 -23.80 -22.61
C HIS A 197 15.46 -24.34 -23.45
N TRP A 198 15.64 -24.59 -24.75
CA TRP A 198 14.59 -25.15 -25.61
C TRP A 198 14.06 -26.49 -25.08
N VAL A 199 14.97 -27.35 -24.63
CA VAL A 199 14.64 -28.68 -24.08
C VAL A 199 13.76 -28.56 -22.83
N ALA A 200 14.07 -27.60 -21.95
CA ALA A 200 13.27 -27.32 -20.75
C ALA A 200 11.87 -26.79 -21.10
N ALA A 201 11.76 -25.92 -22.11
CA ALA A 201 10.47 -25.41 -22.57
C ALA A 201 9.58 -26.52 -23.17
N LYS A 202 10.16 -27.38 -24.01
CA LYS A 202 9.47 -28.56 -24.57
C LYS A 202 8.96 -29.48 -23.46
N LYS A 203 9.81 -29.76 -22.46
CA LYS A 203 9.41 -30.60 -21.32
C LYS A 203 8.31 -29.97 -20.47
N ALA A 204 8.39 -28.66 -20.23
CA ALA A 204 7.36 -27.94 -19.49
C ALA A 204 6.00 -28.00 -20.20
N VAL A 205 5.97 -27.78 -21.53
CA VAL A 205 4.77 -27.90 -22.37
C VAL A 205 4.19 -29.31 -22.30
N GLU A 206 5.01 -30.35 -22.43
CA GLU A 206 4.60 -31.74 -22.29
C GLU A 206 3.92 -32.01 -20.92
N LEU A 207 4.54 -31.58 -19.82
CA LEU A 207 3.98 -31.76 -18.48
C LEU A 207 2.67 -30.98 -18.27
N PHE A 208 2.56 -29.77 -18.85
CA PHE A 208 1.32 -29.01 -18.82
C PHE A 208 0.19 -29.72 -19.58
N LEU A 209 0.46 -30.29 -20.75
CA LEU A 209 -0.50 -31.08 -21.53
C LEU A 209 -0.94 -32.34 -20.78
N ARG A 210 -0.07 -32.92 -19.93
CA ARG A 210 -0.41 -34.00 -18.99
C ARG A 210 -1.23 -33.53 -17.77
N GLY A 211 -1.64 -32.27 -17.72
CA GLY A 211 -2.47 -31.72 -16.64
C GLY A 211 -1.70 -31.24 -15.41
N TRP A 212 -0.37 -31.16 -15.46
CA TRP A 212 0.41 -30.72 -14.29
C TRP A 212 0.24 -29.21 -14.07
N GLY A 213 0.07 -28.82 -12.80
CA GLY A 213 0.08 -27.40 -12.42
C GLY A 213 1.48 -26.80 -12.52
N ALA A 214 1.58 -25.48 -12.74
CA ALA A 214 2.85 -24.78 -12.88
C ALA A 214 3.83 -25.02 -11.72
N TYR A 215 3.29 -25.21 -10.52
CA TYR A 215 4.07 -25.59 -9.34
C TYR A 215 4.77 -26.94 -9.50
N ARG A 216 4.03 -28.00 -9.88
CA ARG A 216 4.58 -29.35 -10.09
C ARG A 216 5.62 -29.35 -11.22
N VAL A 217 5.39 -28.58 -12.28
CA VAL A 217 6.33 -28.45 -13.39
C VAL A 217 7.64 -27.81 -12.91
N VAL A 218 7.57 -26.71 -12.14
CA VAL A 218 8.76 -26.04 -11.58
C VAL A 218 9.54 -26.97 -10.66
N THR A 219 8.85 -27.69 -9.77
CA THR A 219 9.48 -28.67 -8.88
C THR A 219 10.22 -29.74 -9.68
N TYR A 220 9.59 -30.29 -10.72
CA TYR A 220 10.21 -31.29 -11.58
C TYR A 220 11.45 -30.76 -12.30
N LEU A 221 11.37 -29.57 -12.91
CA LEU A 221 12.51 -28.96 -13.59
C LEU A 221 13.66 -28.65 -12.62
N ASN A 222 13.35 -28.20 -11.41
CA ASN A 222 14.36 -27.92 -10.37
C ASN A 222 14.98 -29.19 -9.78
N GLN A 223 14.27 -30.32 -9.74
CA GLN A 223 14.82 -31.62 -9.35
C GLN A 223 15.77 -32.19 -10.42
N HIS A 224 15.62 -31.77 -11.68
CA HIS A 224 16.39 -32.25 -12.82
C HIS A 224 17.19 -31.12 -13.48
N LEU A 225 17.82 -30.24 -12.69
CA LEU A 225 18.55 -29.07 -13.19
C LEU A 225 19.73 -29.42 -14.12
N GLU A 226 20.29 -30.61 -13.98
CA GLU A 226 21.34 -31.12 -14.87
C GLU A 226 20.84 -31.29 -16.31
N LEU A 227 19.57 -31.68 -16.47
CA LEU A 227 18.90 -31.84 -17.76
C LEU A 227 18.21 -30.55 -18.22
N TYR A 228 17.72 -29.74 -17.27
CA TYR A 228 16.94 -28.54 -17.53
C TYR A 228 17.48 -27.34 -16.74
N PRO A 229 18.67 -26.80 -17.10
CA PRO A 229 19.25 -25.68 -16.38
C PRO A 229 18.38 -24.42 -16.54
N ALA A 230 18.17 -23.70 -15.43
CA ALA A 230 17.38 -22.48 -15.43
C ALA A 230 18.17 -21.29 -16.01
N PRO A 231 17.50 -20.35 -16.70
CA PRO A 231 18.14 -19.13 -17.20
C PRO A 231 18.69 -18.28 -16.04
N ARG A 232 19.85 -17.65 -16.25
CA ARG A 232 20.48 -16.77 -15.25
C ARG A 232 19.58 -15.55 -15.02
N GLY A 233 19.30 -15.24 -13.75
CA GLY A 233 18.61 -14.00 -13.39
C GLY A 233 19.48 -12.76 -13.67
N ASN A 234 18.85 -11.60 -13.89
CA ASN A 234 19.52 -10.30 -13.97
C ASN A 234 20.09 -9.92 -12.59
N LYS A 235 21.20 -10.54 -12.17
CA LYS A 235 22.03 -10.07 -11.06
C LYS A 235 23.49 -10.17 -11.50
N GLY A 236 24.26 -9.12 -11.18
CA GLY A 236 25.54 -8.80 -11.80
C GLY A 236 26.61 -9.91 -11.75
N PRO A 237 27.75 -9.69 -12.43
CA PRO A 237 28.74 -10.70 -12.77
C PRO A 237 29.49 -11.37 -11.59
N ARG A 238 29.13 -11.10 -10.32
CA ARG A 238 29.90 -11.48 -9.14
C ARG A 238 29.31 -12.58 -8.24
N GLN A 239 28.27 -13.32 -8.66
CA GLN A 239 27.79 -14.45 -7.85
C GLN A 239 27.50 -15.68 -8.72
N ARG A 240 28.36 -16.71 -8.59
CA ARG A 240 28.14 -18.07 -9.11
C ARG A 240 27.10 -18.82 -8.28
N VAL A 241 25.88 -18.30 -8.18
CA VAL A 241 24.77 -18.99 -7.49
C VAL A 241 24.05 -19.88 -8.52
N ARG A 242 23.79 -21.14 -8.16
CA ARG A 242 22.96 -22.05 -8.97
C ARG A 242 21.62 -21.38 -9.25
N SER A 243 21.26 -21.23 -10.52
CA SER A 243 19.99 -20.62 -10.94
C SER A 243 18.87 -21.67 -10.88
N PHE A 244 17.71 -21.29 -10.34
CA PHE A 244 16.54 -22.16 -10.20
C PHE A 244 15.37 -21.64 -11.03
N TRP A 245 14.51 -22.55 -11.50
CA TRP A 245 13.23 -22.21 -12.12
C TRP A 245 12.31 -21.58 -11.09
N THR A 246 11.71 -20.45 -11.45
CA THR A 246 10.72 -19.75 -10.64
C THR A 246 9.33 -19.94 -11.21
N ILE A 247 8.32 -20.00 -10.33
CA ILE A 247 6.92 -20.17 -10.71
C ILE A 247 6.46 -19.10 -11.71
N PRO A 248 6.77 -17.80 -11.55
CA PRO A 248 6.36 -16.79 -12.52
C PRO A 248 6.94 -17.01 -13.93
N THR A 249 8.16 -17.55 -14.04
CA THR A 249 8.82 -17.80 -15.33
C THR A 249 8.13 -18.93 -16.10
N VAL A 250 7.83 -20.03 -15.41
CA VAL A 250 7.14 -21.18 -16.00
C VAL A 250 5.65 -20.91 -16.21
N LYS A 251 5.00 -20.07 -15.38
CA LYS A 251 3.64 -19.59 -15.64
C LYS A 251 3.56 -18.74 -16.91
N ARG A 252 4.51 -17.81 -17.10
CA ARG A 252 4.55 -16.94 -18.30
C ARG A 252 4.76 -17.73 -19.58
N LEU A 253 5.53 -18.83 -19.54
CA LEU A 253 5.70 -19.75 -20.69
C LEU A 253 4.34 -20.20 -21.24
N ARG A 254 3.47 -20.77 -20.39
CA ARG A 254 2.15 -21.29 -20.78
C ARG A 254 1.19 -20.22 -21.33
N LEU A 255 1.38 -18.96 -20.95
CA LEU A 255 0.53 -17.84 -21.41
C LEU A 255 1.03 -17.22 -22.71
N SER A 256 2.25 -17.54 -23.13
CA SER A 256 2.89 -16.87 -24.24
C SER A 256 2.41 -17.44 -25.58
N ARG A 257 1.90 -16.58 -26.45
CA ARG A 257 1.61 -16.93 -27.85
C ARG A 257 2.87 -17.25 -28.66
N ALA A 258 4.06 -16.99 -28.12
CA ALA A 258 5.31 -17.48 -28.72
C ALA A 258 5.41 -19.01 -28.74
N LEU A 259 4.59 -19.73 -27.95
CA LEU A 259 4.48 -21.20 -28.04
C LEU A 259 3.99 -21.68 -29.41
N ILE A 260 3.12 -20.91 -30.06
CA ILE A 260 2.58 -21.18 -31.40
C ILE A 260 3.30 -20.36 -32.49
N GLY A 261 4.47 -19.81 -32.16
CA GLY A 261 5.30 -19.08 -33.12
C GLY A 261 4.96 -17.60 -33.28
N GLU A 262 4.07 -17.02 -32.47
CA GLU A 262 3.66 -15.62 -32.65
C GLU A 262 4.48 -14.61 -31.84
N LYS A 263 4.78 -13.46 -32.44
CA LYS A 263 5.32 -12.27 -31.74
C LYS A 263 4.31 -11.13 -31.76
N VAL A 264 3.88 -10.69 -30.58
CA VAL A 264 3.03 -9.51 -30.41
C VAL A 264 3.90 -8.34 -29.94
N MET A 265 3.79 -7.18 -30.61
CA MET A 265 4.52 -5.97 -30.23
C MET A 265 3.67 -4.71 -30.43
N THR A 266 3.84 -3.73 -29.55
CA THR A 266 3.17 -2.43 -29.66
C THR A 266 4.16 -1.39 -30.14
N LEU A 267 3.87 -0.76 -31.29
CA LEU A 267 4.68 0.29 -31.91
C LEU A 267 3.80 1.53 -32.10
N SER A 268 4.20 2.66 -31.52
CA SER A 268 3.49 3.95 -31.65
C SER A 268 1.98 3.90 -31.35
N GLY A 269 1.57 3.06 -30.40
CA GLY A 269 0.16 2.89 -30.02
C GLY A 269 -0.62 1.83 -30.82
N SER A 270 -0.04 1.27 -31.89
CA SER A 270 -0.63 0.18 -32.68
C SER A 270 -0.01 -1.17 -32.33
N SER A 271 -0.84 -2.20 -32.18
CA SER A 271 -0.40 -3.58 -31.93
C SER A 271 -0.18 -4.34 -33.24
N TYR A 272 0.97 -4.98 -33.37
CA TYR A 272 1.35 -5.83 -34.51
C TYR A 272 1.56 -7.27 -34.04
N THR A 273 0.90 -8.22 -34.71
CA THR A 273 1.07 -9.66 -34.48
C THR A 273 1.77 -10.28 -35.68
N LEU A 274 2.98 -10.80 -35.47
CA LEU A 274 3.74 -11.54 -36.47
C LEU A 274 3.52 -13.04 -36.26
N GLN A 275 2.81 -13.67 -37.19
CA GLN A 275 2.63 -15.13 -37.24
C GLN A 275 3.91 -15.81 -37.73
N ASN A 276 4.16 -17.05 -37.29
CA ASN A 276 5.32 -17.85 -37.69
C ASN A 276 6.68 -17.14 -37.51
N TYR A 277 6.78 -16.27 -36.51
CA TYR A 277 8.00 -15.53 -36.19
C TYR A 277 8.96 -16.35 -35.32
N TYR A 278 8.45 -17.02 -34.29
CA TYR A 278 9.25 -17.92 -33.44
C TYR A 278 9.12 -19.37 -33.92
N PRO A 279 10.16 -20.21 -33.72
CA PRO A 279 10.01 -21.65 -33.79
C PRO A 279 8.88 -22.11 -32.84
N PRO A 280 7.82 -22.78 -33.35
CA PRO A 280 6.71 -23.23 -32.52
C PRO A 280 7.13 -24.40 -31.62
N LEU A 281 6.69 -24.38 -30.36
CA LEU A 281 6.87 -25.47 -29.39
C LEU A 281 5.66 -26.40 -29.34
N CYS A 282 4.49 -25.92 -29.74
CA CYS A 282 3.27 -26.70 -29.85
C CYS A 282 2.39 -26.16 -30.99
N THR A 283 1.43 -26.98 -31.40
CA THR A 283 0.39 -26.61 -32.37
C THR A 283 -0.64 -25.66 -31.76
N GLU A 284 -1.44 -25.01 -32.59
CA GLU A 284 -2.56 -24.17 -32.14
C GLU A 284 -3.59 -24.98 -31.34
N GLN A 285 -3.84 -26.24 -31.74
CA GLN A 285 -4.72 -27.16 -31.00
C GLN A 285 -4.16 -27.51 -29.62
N GLU A 286 -2.86 -27.80 -29.52
CA GLU A 286 -2.21 -28.04 -28.22
C GLU A 286 -2.20 -26.79 -27.34
N PHE A 287 -2.04 -25.60 -27.93
CA PHE A 287 -2.11 -24.33 -27.20
C PHE A 287 -3.53 -24.03 -26.68
N ALA A 288 -4.56 -24.29 -27.49
CA ALA A 288 -5.95 -24.24 -27.06
C ALA A 288 -6.18 -25.22 -25.90
N ARG A 289 -5.71 -26.47 -26.03
CA ARG A 289 -5.78 -27.48 -24.96
C ARG A 289 -5.00 -27.06 -23.70
N LEU A 290 -3.85 -26.40 -23.83
CA LEU A 290 -3.12 -25.82 -22.70
C LEU A 290 -3.93 -24.74 -21.99
N ASN A 291 -4.69 -23.92 -22.70
CA ASN A 291 -5.57 -22.92 -22.09
C ASN A 291 -6.82 -23.55 -21.48
N ASP A 292 -7.40 -24.55 -22.13
CA ASP A 292 -8.53 -25.32 -21.61
C ASP A 292 -8.15 -26.06 -20.32
N ILE A 293 -7.03 -26.80 -20.29
CA ILE A 293 -6.49 -27.42 -19.07
C ILE A 293 -6.22 -26.36 -17.98
N ARG A 294 -6.02 -25.09 -18.32
CA ARG A 294 -5.75 -24.01 -17.33
C ARG A 294 -7.05 -23.58 -16.70
N GLU A 295 -8.05 -23.38 -17.52
CA GLU A 295 -9.41 -22.98 -17.13
C GLU A 295 -10.10 -24.14 -16.40
N ASN A 296 -9.98 -25.36 -16.90
CA ASN A 296 -10.46 -26.57 -16.22
C ASN A 296 -9.65 -26.93 -14.97
N ASN A 297 -8.38 -26.52 -14.85
CA ASN A 297 -7.69 -26.58 -13.55
C ASN A 297 -8.11 -25.45 -12.59
N ARG A 298 -8.74 -24.37 -13.07
CA ARG A 298 -9.50 -23.44 -12.20
C ARG A 298 -10.84 -24.07 -11.81
N ILE A 299 -11.48 -24.77 -12.75
CA ILE A 299 -12.71 -25.59 -12.59
C ILE A 299 -12.33 -27.04 -12.20
N LYS A 300 -11.36 -27.15 -11.28
CA LYS A 300 -11.33 -28.26 -10.34
C LYS A 300 -11.63 -27.66 -8.98
N ILE A 301 -12.94 -27.48 -8.75
CA ILE A 301 -13.54 -28.08 -7.57
C ILE A 301 -13.20 -29.58 -7.70
N GLY A 302 -11.98 -29.95 -7.33
CA GLY A 302 -11.74 -31.34 -6.97
C GLY A 302 -12.75 -31.58 -5.87
N SER A 303 -13.76 -32.42 -6.15
CA SER A 303 -14.64 -33.06 -5.18
C SER A 303 -14.61 -32.35 -3.83
N GLU A 304 -15.27 -31.19 -3.73
CA GLU A 304 -15.22 -30.29 -2.57
C GLU A 304 -13.81 -30.04 -2.00
N ARG A 305 -13.25 -28.83 -2.14
CA ARG A 305 -12.30 -28.37 -1.10
C ARG A 305 -13.11 -28.10 0.17
N LYS A 306 -13.49 -29.18 0.84
CA LYS A 306 -14.22 -29.19 2.10
C LYS A 306 -13.42 -28.43 3.18
N THR A 307 -12.09 -28.37 3.10
CA THR A 307 -11.25 -27.74 4.14
C THR A 307 -10.94 -26.26 3.88
N THR A 308 -11.49 -25.35 4.70
CA THR A 308 -11.21 -23.90 4.67
C THR A 308 -10.26 -23.49 5.79
N THR A 309 -8.99 -23.21 5.50
CA THR A 309 -8.03 -22.73 6.53
C THR A 309 -8.23 -21.25 6.85
N PHE A 310 -7.88 -20.77 8.04
CA PHE A 310 -7.95 -19.33 8.32
C PHE A 310 -6.85 -18.52 7.64
N LEU A 311 -5.64 -19.07 7.53
CA LEU A 311 -4.44 -18.27 7.26
C LEU A 311 -3.75 -18.53 5.91
N SER A 312 -3.89 -19.74 5.35
CA SER A 312 -3.16 -20.08 4.12
C SER A 312 -3.84 -19.50 2.89
N GLY A 313 -3.10 -19.14 1.84
CA GLY A 313 -3.66 -18.65 0.57
C GLY A 313 -4.19 -17.20 0.59
N LEU A 314 -3.96 -16.44 1.67
CA LEU A 314 -4.30 -15.02 1.78
C LEU A 314 -3.11 -14.12 1.43
N GLY A 315 -2.60 -14.20 0.18
CA GLY A 315 -1.56 -13.27 -0.29
C GLY A 315 -0.21 -13.32 0.45
N GLY A 316 0.06 -14.37 1.22
CA GLY A 316 1.25 -14.47 2.07
C GLY A 316 1.09 -13.79 3.44
N LEU A 317 -0.14 -13.66 3.95
CA LEU A 317 -0.44 -13.23 5.32
C LEU A 317 0.38 -14.01 6.36
N LEU A 318 0.36 -15.35 6.28
CA LEU A 318 1.08 -16.23 7.18
C LEU A 318 2.52 -16.48 6.71
N ARG A 319 3.48 -16.21 7.59
CA ARG A 319 4.92 -16.15 7.29
C ARG A 319 5.73 -16.93 8.31
N CYS A 320 6.78 -17.59 7.83
CA CYS A 320 7.74 -18.26 8.69
C CYS A 320 8.68 -17.24 9.34
N GLY A 321 8.77 -17.21 10.66
CA GLY A 321 9.67 -16.29 11.37
C GLY A 321 11.17 -16.54 11.17
N HIS A 322 11.55 -17.68 10.57
CA HIS A 322 12.95 -18.02 10.29
C HIS A 322 13.46 -17.56 8.93
N CYS A 323 12.59 -17.55 7.90
CA CYS A 323 13.00 -17.26 6.53
C CYS A 323 12.06 -16.32 5.77
N ASP A 324 11.04 -15.79 6.43
CA ASP A 324 10.01 -14.88 5.90
C ASP A 324 9.25 -15.38 4.65
N THR A 325 9.46 -16.64 4.26
CA THR A 325 8.67 -17.27 3.21
C THR A 325 7.25 -17.53 3.71
N PRO A 326 6.23 -17.45 2.83
CA PRO A 326 4.87 -17.80 3.20
C PRO A 326 4.76 -19.22 3.73
N MET A 327 3.84 -19.47 4.66
CA MET A 327 3.50 -20.84 5.06
C MET A 327 2.30 -21.35 4.26
N THR A 328 2.37 -22.60 3.83
CA THR A 328 1.28 -23.35 3.20
C THR A 328 0.63 -24.27 4.23
N TYR A 329 -0.44 -24.97 3.86
CA TYR A 329 -1.03 -26.00 4.71
C TYR A 329 -1.06 -27.36 4.01
N TYR A 330 -1.16 -28.40 4.82
CA TYR A 330 -1.55 -29.74 4.40
C TYR A 330 -2.43 -30.35 5.48
N THR A 331 -3.20 -31.37 5.12
CA THR A 331 -4.04 -32.11 6.06
C THR A 331 -3.38 -33.44 6.39
N LYS A 332 -3.31 -33.80 7.67
CA LYS A 332 -2.90 -35.14 8.15
C LYS A 332 -4.00 -35.67 9.05
N GLU A 333 -4.59 -36.83 8.73
CA GLU A 333 -5.68 -37.43 9.51
C GLU A 333 -6.85 -36.46 9.77
N GLY A 334 -7.27 -35.74 8.72
CA GLY A 334 -8.34 -34.73 8.82
C GLY A 334 -7.96 -33.42 9.52
N ARG A 335 -6.76 -33.33 10.13
CA ARG A 335 -6.30 -32.14 10.87
C ARG A 335 -5.39 -31.25 10.02
N ILE A 336 -5.63 -29.94 10.08
CA ILE A 336 -4.81 -28.93 9.38
C ILE A 336 -3.44 -28.83 10.05
N ARG A 337 -2.38 -28.76 9.24
CA ARG A 337 -1.04 -28.38 9.66
C ARG A 337 -0.48 -27.32 8.73
N TYR A 338 0.10 -26.27 9.31
CA TYR A 338 0.78 -25.23 8.55
C TYR A 338 2.26 -25.55 8.46
N VAL A 339 2.85 -25.43 7.27
CA VAL A 339 4.24 -25.79 6.97
C VAL A 339 4.96 -24.64 6.30
N CYS A 340 6.22 -24.43 6.68
CA CYS A 340 7.08 -23.46 6.02
C CYS A 340 7.27 -23.84 4.55
N ALA A 341 6.75 -23.04 3.61
CA ALA A 341 6.88 -23.34 2.19
C ALA A 341 8.33 -23.26 1.73
N GLY A 342 9.11 -22.31 2.27
CA GLY A 342 10.54 -22.16 1.98
C GLY A 342 11.33 -23.44 2.23
N GLY A 343 11.12 -24.04 3.40
CA GLY A 343 11.78 -25.29 3.78
C GLY A 343 11.18 -26.53 3.13
N GLN A 344 9.87 -26.57 2.88
CA GLN A 344 9.22 -27.67 2.15
C GLN A 344 9.66 -27.72 0.68
N GLN A 345 9.94 -26.57 0.09
CA GLN A 345 10.24 -26.41 -1.34
C GLN A 345 11.74 -26.29 -1.64
N TYR A 346 12.59 -26.31 -0.60
CA TYR A 346 14.03 -26.08 -0.73
C TYR A 346 14.37 -24.75 -1.43
N VAL A 347 13.54 -23.72 -1.22
CA VAL A 347 13.72 -22.36 -1.79
C VAL A 347 14.27 -21.37 -0.76
N SER A 348 14.51 -21.81 0.49
CA SER A 348 15.19 -21.03 1.53
C SER A 348 16.14 -21.90 2.37
N THR A 349 16.92 -21.27 3.24
CA THR A 349 17.83 -21.95 4.21
C THR A 349 17.09 -22.61 5.37
N CYS A 350 15.77 -22.49 5.43
CA CYS A 350 14.97 -23.08 6.50
C CYS A 350 14.79 -24.58 6.27
N ARG A 351 14.91 -25.41 7.33
CA ARG A 351 14.48 -26.82 7.27
C ARG A 351 12.95 -26.88 7.21
N ALA A 352 12.38 -27.84 6.49
CA ALA A 352 10.94 -28.08 6.51
C ALA A 352 10.46 -28.34 7.96
N TRP A 353 9.55 -27.49 8.45
CA TRP A 353 8.92 -27.64 9.75
C TRP A 353 7.44 -27.25 9.67
N SER A 354 6.63 -27.85 10.53
CA SER A 354 5.19 -27.60 10.59
C SER A 354 4.69 -27.38 12.01
N VAL A 355 3.56 -26.71 12.11
CA VAL A 355 2.81 -26.45 13.34
C VAL A 355 1.39 -27.00 13.22
N GLN A 356 0.81 -27.45 14.33
CA GLN A 356 -0.57 -27.89 14.38
C GLN A 356 -1.51 -26.71 14.09
N GLY A 357 -2.47 -26.88 13.19
CA GLY A 357 -3.42 -25.84 12.81
C GLY A 357 -4.32 -25.42 13.98
N ARG A 358 -4.73 -26.36 14.83
CA ARG A 358 -5.61 -26.11 15.98
C ARG A 358 -5.09 -25.00 16.90
N LEU A 359 -3.83 -25.10 17.35
CA LEU A 359 -3.22 -24.08 18.19
C LEU A 359 -3.17 -22.72 17.48
N LEU A 360 -2.67 -22.72 16.24
CA LEU A 360 -2.48 -21.49 15.49
C LEU A 360 -3.82 -20.79 15.23
N GLU A 361 -4.84 -21.55 14.86
CA GLU A 361 -6.18 -21.03 14.60
C GLU A 361 -6.91 -20.59 15.87
N ALA A 362 -6.67 -21.24 17.01
CA ALA A 362 -7.16 -20.77 18.30
C ALA A 362 -6.55 -19.41 18.69
N CYS A 363 -5.25 -19.21 18.45
CA CYS A 363 -4.60 -17.90 18.65
C CYS A 363 -5.16 -16.84 17.68
N VAL A 364 -5.49 -17.25 16.44
CA VAL A 364 -6.13 -16.37 15.44
C VAL A 364 -7.53 -15.94 15.88
N ILE A 365 -8.36 -16.83 16.41
CA ILE A 365 -9.70 -16.45 16.90
C ILE A 365 -9.60 -15.39 18.01
N ARG A 366 -8.68 -15.57 18.96
CA ARG A 366 -8.39 -14.57 20.00
C ARG A 366 -7.94 -13.24 19.39
N ALA A 367 -7.03 -13.29 18.42
CA ALA A 367 -6.56 -12.09 17.72
C ALA A 367 -7.66 -11.41 16.87
N VAL A 368 -8.60 -12.17 16.27
CA VAL A 368 -9.76 -11.62 15.54
C VAL A 368 -10.67 -10.87 16.51
N TRP A 369 -10.95 -11.45 17.67
CA TRP A 369 -11.73 -10.79 18.71
C TRP A 369 -11.10 -9.45 19.10
N VAL A 370 -9.81 -9.47 19.49
CA VAL A 370 -9.07 -8.27 19.88
C VAL A 370 -9.03 -7.23 18.76
N ALA A 371 -8.71 -7.63 17.53
CA ALA A 371 -8.64 -6.71 16.41
C ALA A 371 -10.00 -6.09 16.08
N ASN A 372 -11.08 -6.86 16.16
CA ASN A 372 -12.42 -6.37 15.90
C ASN A 372 -12.89 -5.42 17.01
N THR A 373 -12.59 -5.71 18.27
CA THR A 373 -12.86 -4.79 19.39
C THR A 373 -12.06 -3.50 19.25
N LEU A 374 -10.77 -3.58 18.85
CA LEU A 374 -9.94 -2.41 18.58
C LEU A 374 -10.46 -1.60 17.39
N ASP A 375 -10.94 -2.25 16.33
CA ASP A 375 -11.50 -1.59 15.14
C ASP A 375 -12.81 -0.87 15.47
N ILE A 376 -13.71 -1.52 16.23
CA ILE A 376 -14.94 -0.90 16.72
C ILE A 376 -14.62 0.24 17.69
N ALA A 377 -13.66 0.04 18.60
CA ALA A 377 -13.20 1.09 19.51
C ALA A 377 -12.67 2.28 18.71
N ALA A 378 -11.74 2.09 17.79
CA ALA A 378 -11.15 3.16 16.98
C ALA A 378 -12.18 3.89 16.13
N ASN A 379 -13.14 3.17 15.54
CA ASN A 379 -14.23 3.76 14.77
C ASN A 379 -15.28 4.46 15.66
N GLY A 380 -15.32 4.14 16.96
CA GLY A 380 -16.16 4.79 17.96
C GLY A 380 -15.45 5.85 18.82
N SER A 381 -14.12 6.02 18.70
CA SER A 381 -13.30 6.74 19.70
C SER A 381 -12.48 7.91 19.14
N ASP A 382 -12.93 8.62 18.11
CA ASP A 382 -12.22 9.82 17.63
C ASP A 382 -13.00 11.14 17.71
N LEU A 383 -14.03 11.24 18.56
CA LEU A 383 -14.73 12.50 18.72
C LEU A 383 -15.07 12.75 20.19
N GLU A 384 -14.51 13.83 20.75
CA GLU A 384 -15.15 14.51 21.87
C GLU A 384 -16.65 14.66 21.57
N SER A 385 -17.51 14.47 22.57
CA SER A 385 -18.96 14.65 22.40
C SER A 385 -19.22 16.00 21.74
N LEU A 386 -20.09 16.04 20.73
CA LEU A 386 -20.52 17.32 20.16
C LEU A 386 -21.55 18.00 21.05
N GLN A 387 -21.97 17.38 22.15
CA GLN A 387 -22.97 17.95 23.05
C GLN A 387 -22.62 19.36 23.52
N PRO A 388 -21.37 19.69 23.95
CA PRO A 388 -21.01 21.05 24.34
C PRO A 388 -21.12 22.06 23.17
N LEU A 389 -20.81 21.64 21.95
CA LEU A 389 -20.91 22.48 20.75
C LEU A 389 -22.38 22.66 20.30
N ILE A 390 -23.20 21.60 20.41
CA ILE A 390 -24.64 21.65 20.17
C ILE A 390 -25.30 22.60 21.17
N ASP A 391 -24.95 22.49 22.45
CA ASP A 391 -25.48 23.36 23.50
C ASP A 391 -25.09 24.83 23.25
N GLN A 392 -23.84 25.10 22.89
CA GLN A 392 -23.36 26.44 22.52
C GLN A 392 -24.14 27.03 21.32
N ARG A 393 -24.26 26.27 20.22
CA ARG A 393 -24.97 26.74 19.00
C ARG A 393 -26.46 26.94 19.24
N ARG A 394 -27.05 26.15 20.14
CA ARG A 394 -28.45 26.29 20.56
C ARG A 394 -28.67 27.59 21.34
N GLU A 395 -27.76 27.93 22.25
CA GLU A 395 -27.80 29.20 22.97
C GLU A 395 -27.70 30.41 22.03
N GLU A 396 -26.81 30.36 21.03
CA GLU A 396 -26.69 31.39 19.98
C GLU A 396 -28.00 31.58 19.19
N ALA A 397 -28.67 30.48 18.82
CA ALA A 397 -29.94 30.52 18.11
C ALA A 397 -31.08 31.10 18.98
N GLU A 398 -31.11 30.80 20.27
CA GLU A 398 -32.07 31.40 21.22
C GLU A 398 -31.83 32.91 21.39
N ASN A 399 -30.57 33.34 21.43
CA ASN A 399 -30.23 34.76 21.53
C ASN A 399 -30.66 35.55 20.27
N LEU A 400 -30.46 34.99 19.08
CA LEU A 400 -30.98 35.58 17.83
C LEU A 400 -32.51 35.61 17.80
N ASN A 401 -33.18 34.60 18.34
CA ASN A 401 -34.64 34.61 18.43
C ASN A 401 -35.15 35.76 19.32
N LYS A 402 -34.51 35.99 20.47
CA LYS A 402 -34.83 37.15 21.33
C LYS A 402 -34.58 38.49 20.61
N GLN A 403 -33.52 38.59 19.80
CA GLN A 403 -33.26 39.79 19.00
C GLN A 403 -34.34 40.03 17.94
N ILE A 404 -34.76 38.98 17.23
CA ILE A 404 -35.85 39.02 16.24
C ILE A 404 -37.15 39.49 16.90
N GLU A 405 -37.49 38.97 18.08
CA GLU A 405 -38.67 39.39 18.86
C GLU A 405 -38.60 40.87 19.25
N ASN A 406 -37.44 41.33 19.71
CA ASN A 406 -37.21 42.74 20.07
C ASN A 406 -37.31 43.68 18.85
N LEU A 407 -36.71 43.30 17.72
CA LEU A 407 -36.79 44.07 16.46
C LEU A 407 -38.22 44.13 15.92
N THR A 408 -38.94 43.01 15.98
CA THR A 408 -40.36 42.95 15.60
C THR A 408 -41.21 43.86 16.48
N THR A 409 -40.96 43.85 17.80
CA THR A 409 -41.64 44.72 18.76
C THR A 409 -41.34 46.21 18.49
N ALA A 410 -40.08 46.56 18.21
CA ALA A 410 -39.70 47.94 17.87
C ALA A 410 -40.38 48.44 16.57
N ILE A 411 -40.47 47.57 15.55
CA ILE A 411 -41.21 47.88 14.30
C ILE A 411 -42.70 48.08 14.59
N GLN A 412 -43.31 47.24 15.42
CA GLN A 412 -44.73 47.36 15.80
C GLN A 412 -45.01 48.65 16.60
N MET A 413 -44.09 49.05 17.49
CA MET A 413 -44.21 50.28 18.27
C MET A 413 -43.86 51.55 17.47
N GLY A 414 -43.38 51.42 16.23
CA GLY A 414 -42.99 52.54 15.37
C GLY A 414 -41.75 53.30 15.88
N THR A 415 -40.88 52.66 16.67
CA THR A 415 -39.73 53.29 17.30
C THR A 415 -38.46 53.08 16.46
N GLY A 416 -37.87 54.17 15.97
CA GLY A 416 -36.60 54.15 15.21
C GLY A 416 -36.75 54.06 13.68
N PRO A 417 -35.63 54.01 12.94
CA PRO A 417 -35.66 54.04 11.47
C PRO A 417 -36.11 52.68 10.90
N ILE A 418 -37.38 52.58 10.49
CA ILE A 418 -38.02 51.34 10.01
C ILE A 418 -37.18 50.59 8.97
N ALA A 419 -36.61 51.28 7.99
CA ALA A 419 -35.79 50.64 6.96
C ALA A 419 -34.55 49.93 7.55
N SER A 420 -33.93 50.50 8.58
CA SER A 420 -32.78 49.89 9.26
C SER A 420 -33.17 48.68 10.11
N LEU A 421 -34.34 48.73 10.76
CA LEU A 421 -34.88 47.64 11.56
C LEU A 421 -35.29 46.44 10.70
N VAL A 422 -35.91 46.69 9.54
CA VAL A 422 -36.26 45.62 8.59
C VAL A 422 -35.01 44.94 8.04
N MET A 423 -33.96 45.70 7.70
CA MET A 423 -32.68 45.13 7.27
C MET A 423 -31.99 44.32 8.38
N ALA A 424 -32.05 44.79 9.63
CA ALA A 424 -31.52 44.07 10.79
C ALA A 424 -32.30 42.77 11.06
N LEU A 425 -33.63 42.80 10.94
CA LEU A 425 -34.51 41.65 11.09
C LEU A 425 -34.20 40.57 10.06
N GLN A 426 -34.11 40.93 8.77
CA GLN A 426 -33.77 40.01 7.69
C GLN A 426 -32.39 39.36 7.90
N ARG A 427 -31.41 40.12 8.41
CA ARG A 427 -30.09 39.59 8.74
C ARG A 427 -30.15 38.58 9.89
N ALA A 428 -30.82 38.93 10.98
CA ALA A 428 -30.98 38.05 12.13
C ALA A 428 -31.75 36.76 11.79
N GLU A 429 -32.79 36.85 10.95
CA GLU A 429 -33.52 35.68 10.44
C GLU A 429 -32.64 34.77 9.58
N SER A 430 -31.81 35.35 8.69
CA SER A 430 -30.87 34.59 7.87
C SER A 430 -29.82 33.88 8.72
N GLU A 431 -29.24 34.57 9.72
CA GLU A 431 -28.24 34.00 10.63
C GLU A 431 -28.85 32.87 11.48
N LYS A 432 -30.07 33.06 12.02
CA LYS A 432 -30.80 32.02 12.75
C LYS A 432 -31.05 30.79 11.89
N ASN A 433 -31.50 30.95 10.65
CA ASN A 433 -31.74 29.83 9.74
C ASN A 433 -30.46 29.05 9.43
N SER A 434 -29.32 29.73 9.31
CA SER A 434 -28.04 29.07 9.11
C SER A 434 -27.60 28.23 10.31
N LEU A 435 -27.80 28.74 11.54
CA LEU A 435 -27.50 28.03 12.79
C LEU A 435 -28.41 26.81 12.99
N LEU A 436 -29.69 26.89 12.62
CA LEU A 436 -30.62 25.76 12.72
C LEU A 436 -30.22 24.60 11.79
N LEU A 437 -29.71 24.89 10.60
CA LEU A 437 -29.19 23.87 9.68
C LEU A 437 -27.88 23.24 10.21
N GLU A 438 -27.03 24.02 10.86
CA GLU A 438 -25.82 23.52 11.53
C GLU A 438 -26.17 22.62 12.71
N LEU A 439 -27.16 23.00 13.52
CA LEU A 439 -27.66 22.22 14.66
C LEU A 439 -28.25 20.87 14.23
N ASP A 440 -29.05 20.82 13.17
CA ASP A 440 -29.60 19.56 12.64
C ASP A 440 -28.47 18.61 12.20
N LYS A 441 -27.47 19.15 11.49
CA LYS A 441 -26.31 18.38 11.05
C LYS A 441 -25.47 17.85 12.22
N LEU A 442 -25.22 18.67 13.24
CA LEU A 442 -24.47 18.26 14.44
C LEU A 442 -25.25 17.22 15.27
N SER A 443 -26.57 17.38 15.39
CA SER A 443 -27.45 16.46 16.12
C SER A 443 -27.54 15.09 15.45
N GLN A 444 -27.63 15.05 14.12
CA GLN A 444 -27.57 13.80 13.34
C GLN A 444 -26.20 13.11 13.49
N GLN A 445 -25.11 13.88 13.54
CA GLN A 445 -23.77 13.34 13.77
C GLN A 445 -23.59 12.78 15.19
N GLU A 446 -24.19 13.39 16.21
CA GLU A 446 -24.15 12.89 17.60
C GLU A 446 -25.05 11.66 17.79
N ALA A 447 -26.21 11.60 17.14
CA ALA A 447 -27.11 10.45 17.20
C ALA A 447 -26.49 9.15 16.65
N ILE A 448 -25.67 9.26 15.60
CA ILE A 448 -24.91 8.14 15.02
C ILE A 448 -23.79 7.67 15.98
N ARG A 449 -23.28 8.55 16.85
CA ARG A 449 -22.19 8.24 17.79
C ARG A 449 -22.64 7.55 19.08
N ASN A 450 -23.92 7.71 19.47
CA ASN A 450 -24.43 7.31 20.78
C ASN A 450 -25.20 5.97 20.82
N SER A 451 -25.30 5.17 19.74
CA SER A 451 -25.99 3.87 19.84
C SER A 451 -25.08 2.76 20.38
N ASP A 452 -25.00 2.63 21.71
CA ASP A 452 -24.34 1.50 22.38
C ASP A 452 -24.93 0.13 21.93
N ASP A 453 -26.19 0.10 21.48
CA ASP A 453 -26.84 -1.06 20.87
C ASP A 453 -26.19 -1.51 19.55
N ASP A 454 -25.69 -0.58 18.71
CA ASP A 454 -25.04 -0.94 17.44
C ASP A 454 -23.67 -1.59 17.69
N ILE A 455 -22.89 -1.04 18.62
CA ILE A 455 -21.60 -1.62 19.05
C ILE A 455 -21.79 -3.04 19.59
N THR A 456 -22.78 -3.21 20.48
CA THR A 456 -23.10 -4.50 21.11
C THR A 456 -23.55 -5.53 20.06
N ASN A 457 -24.41 -5.13 19.11
CA ASN A 457 -24.86 -5.97 18.01
C ASN A 457 -23.71 -6.35 17.05
N GLN A 458 -22.78 -5.43 16.76
CA GLN A 458 -21.60 -5.71 15.95
C GLN A 458 -20.65 -6.73 16.61
N LEU A 459 -20.45 -6.62 17.92
CA LEU A 459 -19.66 -7.58 18.69
C LEU A 459 -20.32 -8.97 18.73
N LEU A 460 -21.64 -9.04 18.95
CA LEU A 460 -22.39 -10.30 18.91
C LEU A 460 -22.35 -10.96 17.53
N ALA A 461 -22.50 -10.19 16.46
CA ALA A 461 -22.43 -10.70 15.10
C ALA A 461 -21.08 -11.37 14.80
N VAL A 462 -19.99 -10.92 15.43
CA VAL A 462 -18.67 -11.56 15.33
C VAL A 462 -18.57 -12.76 16.27
N ALA A 463 -19.06 -12.66 17.50
CA ALA A 463 -19.06 -13.78 18.47
C ALA A 463 -19.75 -15.03 17.90
N ARG A 464 -20.92 -14.88 17.26
CA ARG A 464 -21.66 -15.98 16.61
C ARG A 464 -20.89 -16.72 15.51
N LYS A 465 -19.86 -16.08 14.93
CA LYS A 465 -19.00 -16.68 13.90
C LYS A 465 -17.79 -17.39 14.48
N LEU A 466 -17.40 -17.05 15.71
CA LEU A 466 -16.22 -17.56 16.40
C LEU A 466 -16.58 -18.72 17.34
N THR A 467 -17.37 -19.70 16.91
CA THR A 467 -17.74 -20.83 17.78
C THR A 467 -16.64 -21.91 17.84
N PRO A 468 -16.64 -22.80 18.85
CA PRO A 468 -15.63 -23.86 18.99
C PRO A 468 -15.66 -24.89 17.86
N GLU A 469 -16.83 -25.14 17.26
CA GLU A 469 -17.04 -26.06 16.13
C GLU A 469 -16.24 -25.61 14.90
N VAL A 470 -16.08 -24.30 14.73
CA VAL A 470 -15.29 -23.72 13.64
C VAL A 470 -13.81 -24.14 13.74
N LEU A 471 -13.27 -24.43 14.93
CA LEU A 471 -11.91 -24.93 15.11
C LEU A 471 -11.76 -26.45 14.92
N THR A 472 -12.81 -27.22 15.20
CA THR A 472 -12.79 -28.69 15.14
C THR A 472 -13.18 -29.22 13.76
N ASP A 473 -14.21 -28.64 13.14
CA ASP A 473 -14.68 -29.00 11.81
C ASP A 473 -14.08 -28.08 10.74
N VAL A 474 -13.13 -28.63 9.99
CA VAL A 474 -12.45 -27.92 8.89
C VAL A 474 -13.38 -27.55 7.73
N THR A 475 -14.61 -28.07 7.72
CA THR A 475 -15.64 -27.89 6.70
C THR A 475 -16.78 -26.97 7.11
N HIS A 476 -16.76 -26.48 8.34
CA HIS A 476 -17.82 -25.66 8.90
C HIS A 476 -18.07 -24.37 8.06
N PRO A 477 -19.32 -24.00 7.74
CA PRO A 477 -19.66 -22.85 6.90
C PRO A 477 -19.03 -21.52 7.38
N HIS A 478 -19.12 -21.24 8.69
CA HIS A 478 -18.54 -20.03 9.27
C HIS A 478 -17.02 -19.90 9.11
N ARG A 479 -16.27 -20.97 8.74
CA ARG A 479 -14.82 -20.86 8.50
C ARG A 479 -14.48 -19.89 7.37
N HIS A 480 -15.35 -19.79 6.36
CA HIS A 480 -15.17 -18.81 5.30
C HIS A 480 -15.35 -17.39 5.83
N GLU A 481 -16.35 -17.14 6.66
CA GLU A 481 -16.62 -15.84 7.25
C GLU A 481 -15.51 -15.39 8.20
N VAL A 482 -15.05 -16.29 9.07
CA VAL A 482 -13.89 -16.01 9.96
C VAL A 482 -12.64 -15.72 9.13
N ARG A 483 -12.43 -16.44 8.02
CA ARG A 483 -11.33 -16.19 7.10
C ARG A 483 -11.43 -14.81 6.42
N GLU A 484 -12.63 -14.35 6.08
CA GLU A 484 -12.82 -12.98 5.58
C GLU A 484 -12.50 -11.93 6.65
N LEU A 485 -12.92 -12.15 7.90
CA LEU A 485 -12.54 -11.28 9.04
C LEU A 485 -11.02 -11.22 9.21
N VAL A 486 -10.33 -12.36 9.15
CA VAL A 486 -8.86 -12.43 9.21
C VAL A 486 -8.22 -11.62 8.09
N ARG A 487 -8.71 -11.73 6.85
CA ARG A 487 -8.16 -10.97 5.71
C ARG A 487 -8.35 -9.46 5.87
N ARG A 488 -9.48 -9.03 6.46
CA ARG A 488 -9.78 -7.62 6.69
C ARG A 488 -8.96 -7.04 7.84
N LEU A 489 -8.89 -7.76 8.96
CA LEU A 489 -8.37 -7.23 10.23
C LEU A 489 -6.85 -7.42 10.39
N PHE A 490 -6.21 -8.33 9.66
CA PHE A 490 -4.80 -8.68 9.88
C PHE A 490 -3.90 -8.15 8.77
N GLY A 491 -2.75 -7.60 9.14
CA GLY A 491 -1.69 -7.21 8.20
C GLY A 491 -0.73 -8.37 7.91
N LYS A 492 -0.20 -9.02 8.95
CA LYS A 492 0.76 -10.14 8.82
C LYS A 492 0.67 -11.07 10.03
N VAL A 493 0.85 -12.37 9.81
CA VAL A 493 0.99 -13.36 10.89
C VAL A 493 2.33 -14.05 10.76
N ILE A 494 3.15 -13.99 11.80
CA ILE A 494 4.49 -14.57 11.84
C ILE A 494 4.50 -15.69 12.87
N VAL A 495 4.91 -16.89 12.46
CA VAL A 495 5.06 -18.04 13.35
C VAL A 495 6.52 -18.48 13.40
N THR A 496 7.05 -18.55 14.61
CA THR A 496 8.43 -18.93 14.89
C THR A 496 8.46 -20.13 15.82
N LYS A 497 9.22 -21.15 15.45
CA LYS A 497 9.54 -22.28 16.34
C LYS A 497 10.94 -22.06 16.91
N ARG A 498 11.04 -21.85 18.22
CA ARG A 498 12.31 -21.60 18.93
C ARG A 498 13.09 -22.88 19.19
N ASP A 499 14.34 -22.74 19.63
CA ASP A 499 15.25 -23.86 19.88
C ASP A 499 14.79 -24.76 21.03
N ASP A 500 14.13 -24.17 22.04
CA ASP A 500 13.48 -24.88 23.15
C ASP A 500 12.18 -25.59 22.74
N LYS A 501 11.86 -25.58 21.44
CA LYS A 501 10.65 -26.12 20.80
C LYS A 501 9.36 -25.36 21.15
N SER A 502 9.46 -24.22 21.83
CA SER A 502 8.31 -23.34 22.03
C SER A 502 7.93 -22.66 20.72
N LEU A 503 6.65 -22.32 20.60
CA LEU A 503 6.09 -21.58 19.48
C LEU A 503 5.83 -20.15 19.90
N SER A 504 6.15 -19.21 19.01
CA SER A 504 5.79 -17.80 19.11
C SER A 504 4.95 -17.44 17.89
N ILE A 505 3.75 -16.92 18.13
CA ILE A 505 2.75 -16.55 17.13
C ILE A 505 2.52 -15.05 17.29
N ARG A 506 2.93 -14.27 16.29
CA ARG A 506 2.76 -12.81 16.25
C ARG A 506 1.77 -12.44 15.17
N VAL A 507 0.68 -11.80 15.56
CA VAL A 507 -0.28 -11.19 14.64
C VAL A 507 -0.04 -9.68 14.65
N ILE A 508 0.20 -9.12 13.47
CA ILE A 508 0.43 -7.70 13.24
C ILE A 508 -0.85 -7.14 12.62
N PHE A 509 -1.52 -6.24 13.32
CA PHE A 509 -2.71 -5.56 12.82
C PHE A 509 -2.32 -4.36 11.94
N PRO A 510 -3.17 -3.93 10.99
CA PRO A 510 -2.93 -2.73 10.17
C PRO A 510 -2.69 -1.46 10.99
N SER A 511 -3.26 -1.38 12.20
CA SER A 511 -3.06 -0.26 13.14
C SER A 511 -1.65 -0.19 13.75
N GLY A 512 -0.79 -1.18 13.51
CA GLY A 512 0.56 -1.26 14.08
C GLY A 512 0.62 -1.94 15.45
N VAL A 513 -0.54 -2.24 16.06
CA VAL A 513 -0.63 -3.08 17.27
C VAL A 513 -0.27 -4.52 16.93
N ASN A 514 0.57 -5.15 17.75
CA ASN A 514 0.89 -6.57 17.63
C ASN A 514 0.29 -7.36 18.78
N TYR A 515 -0.44 -8.41 18.45
CA TYR A 515 -0.89 -9.43 19.38
C TYR A 515 0.08 -10.61 19.35
N LEU A 516 0.66 -10.97 20.50
CA LEU A 516 1.61 -12.07 20.61
C LEU A 516 1.07 -13.16 21.54
N CYS A 517 1.15 -14.42 21.09
CA CYS A 517 1.04 -15.61 21.93
C CYS A 517 2.35 -16.40 21.86
N GLU A 518 3.00 -16.66 23.00
CA GLU A 518 4.25 -17.42 23.01
C GLU A 518 4.36 -18.42 24.16
N GLY A 519 4.89 -19.60 23.85
CA GLY A 519 5.25 -20.58 24.86
C GLY A 519 6.47 -20.12 25.66
N VAL A 520 6.40 -20.25 26.99
CA VAL A 520 7.48 -19.92 27.91
C VAL A 520 7.69 -21.03 28.94
N MET A 521 8.94 -21.29 29.28
CA MET A 521 9.27 -22.22 30.36
C MET A 521 9.35 -21.44 31.67
N LYS A 522 8.37 -21.61 32.56
CA LYS A 522 8.40 -21.01 33.90
C LYS A 522 9.11 -21.93 34.88
N LEU A 523 9.88 -21.36 35.79
CA LEU A 523 10.45 -22.07 36.92
C LEU A 523 9.47 -21.97 38.08
N ASN A 524 8.85 -23.10 38.44
CA ASN A 524 7.90 -23.18 39.54
C ASN A 524 8.43 -24.20 40.55
N ASN A 525 8.79 -23.75 41.76
CA ASN A 525 9.41 -24.58 42.81
C ASN A 525 10.57 -25.46 42.32
N GLY A 526 11.46 -24.90 41.49
CA GLY A 526 12.64 -25.59 40.94
C GLY A 526 12.35 -26.57 39.79
N LYS A 527 11.09 -26.78 39.39
CA LYS A 527 10.71 -27.58 38.22
C LYS A 527 10.38 -26.66 37.04
N LYS A 528 10.87 -27.02 35.85
CA LYS A 528 10.55 -26.32 34.60
C LYS A 528 9.15 -26.73 34.13
N GLU A 529 8.23 -25.79 34.13
CA GLU A 529 6.84 -25.97 33.72
C GLU A 529 6.58 -25.25 32.39
N LYS A 530 5.89 -25.94 31.48
CA LYS A 530 5.47 -25.38 30.19
C LYS A 530 4.29 -24.45 30.43
N SER A 531 4.46 -23.18 30.13
CA SER A 531 3.43 -22.15 30.22
C SER A 531 3.35 -21.38 28.90
N TYR A 532 2.42 -20.43 28.79
CA TYR A 532 2.35 -19.49 27.70
C TYR A 532 2.05 -18.10 28.24
N VAL A 533 2.41 -17.09 27.46
CA VAL A 533 2.05 -15.70 27.72
C VAL A 533 1.38 -15.13 26.48
N GLU A 534 0.41 -14.25 26.72
CA GLU A 534 -0.17 -13.41 25.68
C GLU A 534 0.00 -11.96 26.09
N TYR A 535 0.35 -11.11 25.14
CA TYR A 535 0.45 -9.67 25.37
C TYR A 535 0.22 -8.89 24.07
N LEU A 536 -0.28 -7.67 24.24
CA LEU A 536 -0.39 -6.67 23.18
C LEU A 536 0.82 -5.74 23.25
N THR A 537 1.37 -5.37 22.10
CA THR A 537 2.44 -4.37 22.02
C THR A 537 2.04 -3.27 21.04
N GLN A 538 2.24 -2.03 21.44
CA GLN A 538 2.10 -0.83 20.64
C GLN A 538 3.39 -0.01 20.76
N GLN A 539 3.71 0.83 19.78
CA GLN A 539 4.94 1.64 19.80
C GLN A 539 4.99 2.64 20.99
N ASP A 540 3.84 2.97 21.59
CA ASP A 540 3.71 4.04 22.62
C ASP A 540 3.22 3.58 24.01
N GLY A 541 3.04 2.28 24.24
CA GLY A 541 2.90 1.70 25.59
C GLY A 541 1.55 1.81 26.32
N ILE A 542 0.49 2.40 25.73
CA ILE A 542 -0.87 2.44 26.32
C ILE A 542 -1.91 2.03 25.27
N THR A 543 -2.73 1.03 25.57
CA THR A 543 -3.77 0.51 24.65
C THR A 543 -5.14 1.16 24.93
N PRO A 544 -5.78 1.81 23.93
CA PRO A 544 -7.16 2.34 24.02
C PRO A 544 -8.26 1.31 24.39
N LEU A 545 -7.92 0.03 24.39
CA LEU A 545 -8.81 -1.12 24.61
C LEU A 545 -9.32 -1.21 26.06
N ASP A 546 -8.51 -0.83 27.04
CA ASP A 546 -8.86 -0.96 28.46
C ASP A 546 -10.02 -0.02 28.84
N THR A 547 -10.03 1.20 28.29
CA THR A 547 -11.11 2.18 28.50
C THR A 547 -12.42 1.77 27.80
N PHE A 548 -12.33 1.22 26.59
CA PHE A 548 -13.49 0.79 25.80
C PHE A 548 -14.20 -0.43 26.41
N MET A 549 -13.44 -1.45 26.84
CA MET A 549 -14.01 -2.65 27.46
C MET A 549 -14.72 -2.38 28.80
N ASN A 550 -14.33 -1.32 29.51
CA ASN A 550 -15.03 -0.88 30.73
C ASN A 550 -16.42 -0.30 30.44
N ARG A 551 -16.62 0.35 29.28
CA ARG A 551 -17.91 0.95 28.89
C ARG A 551 -18.93 -0.08 28.42
N VAL A 552 -18.49 -1.08 27.66
CA VAL A 552 -19.38 -2.07 27.01
C VAL A 552 -19.79 -3.21 27.96
N ARG A 553 -19.23 -3.25 29.18
CA ARG A 553 -19.28 -4.40 30.09
C ARG A 553 -20.70 -4.84 30.48
N SER A 554 -21.53 -3.98 31.06
CA SER A 554 -22.78 -4.45 31.68
C SER A 554 -23.81 -4.94 30.66
N SER A 555 -24.08 -4.15 29.61
CA SER A 555 -25.10 -4.46 28.61
C SER A 555 -24.73 -5.66 27.73
N PHE A 556 -23.47 -5.73 27.28
CA PHE A 556 -23.02 -6.84 26.43
C PHE A 556 -22.93 -8.16 27.20
N TRP A 557 -22.47 -8.17 28.46
CA TRP A 557 -22.39 -9.40 29.25
C TRP A 557 -23.79 -9.97 29.56
N GLU A 558 -24.77 -9.12 29.90
CA GLU A 558 -26.16 -9.56 30.11
C GLU A 558 -26.76 -10.12 28.82
N MET A 559 -26.63 -9.41 27.70
CA MET A 559 -27.18 -9.82 26.40
C MET A 559 -26.54 -11.10 25.85
N LEU A 560 -25.22 -11.28 26.04
CA LEU A 560 -24.53 -12.51 25.67
C LEU A 560 -25.00 -13.70 26.53
N THR A 561 -25.20 -13.47 27.83
CA THR A 561 -25.65 -14.53 28.74
C THR A 561 -27.06 -14.97 28.34
N ASP A 562 -27.98 -14.04 28.08
CA ASP A 562 -29.35 -14.37 27.68
C ASP A 562 -29.41 -15.09 26.32
N GLU A 563 -28.54 -14.75 25.36
CA GLU A 563 -28.61 -15.26 24.00
C GLU A 563 -27.76 -16.53 23.75
N ILE A 564 -26.65 -16.71 24.48
CA ILE A 564 -25.77 -17.89 24.36
C ILE A 564 -26.06 -18.94 25.44
N ALA A 565 -26.47 -18.55 26.66
CA ALA A 565 -26.79 -19.52 27.72
C ALA A 565 -28.11 -20.27 27.47
N GLY A 566 -28.95 -19.82 26.52
CA GLY A 566 -30.10 -20.58 26.05
C GLY A 566 -29.74 -21.95 25.42
N ASP A 567 -28.52 -22.10 24.90
CA ASP A 567 -28.03 -23.33 24.25
C ASP A 567 -26.96 -24.10 25.06
N PHE A 568 -26.37 -23.50 26.11
CA PHE A 568 -25.33 -24.12 26.94
C PHE A 568 -25.53 -23.79 28.43
N ASP A 569 -25.72 -24.83 29.24
CA ASP A 569 -25.94 -24.76 30.68
C ASP A 569 -24.63 -24.37 31.42
N PHE A 570 -24.32 -23.07 31.50
CA PHE A 570 -23.10 -22.57 32.14
C PHE A 570 -23.29 -21.18 32.79
N GLN A 571 -23.03 -21.08 34.10
CA GLN A 571 -22.98 -19.79 34.82
C GLN A 571 -21.59 -19.15 34.67
N LEU A 572 -21.55 -17.96 34.06
CA LEU A 572 -20.32 -17.18 33.87
C LEU A 572 -19.88 -16.48 35.18
N PRO A 573 -18.61 -16.59 35.61
CA PRO A 573 -18.11 -15.86 36.76
C PRO A 573 -17.99 -14.34 36.47
N SER A 574 -18.34 -13.51 37.45
CA SER A 574 -18.26 -12.05 37.36
C SER A 574 -16.81 -11.56 37.14
N PRO A 575 -16.53 -10.71 36.13
CA PRO A 575 -15.18 -10.27 35.83
C PRO A 575 -14.62 -9.28 36.89
N LYS A 576 -13.43 -9.58 37.41
CA LYS A 576 -12.62 -8.71 38.30
C LYS A 576 -11.93 -7.56 37.51
N PRO A 577 -11.32 -6.55 38.18
CA PRO A 577 -10.75 -5.35 37.52
C PRO A 577 -9.59 -5.70 36.56
N TYR A 578 -9.54 -5.06 35.37
CA TYR A 578 -9.04 -5.66 34.11
C TYR A 578 -7.58 -5.41 33.69
N ASP A 579 -6.98 -6.50 33.19
CA ASP A 579 -6.08 -6.58 32.02
C ASP A 579 -6.95 -6.87 30.78
N SER A 580 -6.92 -6.07 29.70
CA SER A 580 -7.75 -6.28 28.48
C SER A 580 -7.58 -7.66 27.83
N LEU A 581 -6.45 -8.32 28.06
CA LEU A 581 -6.23 -9.69 27.62
C LEU A 581 -6.95 -10.70 28.49
N GLU A 582 -7.09 -10.42 29.79
CA GLU A 582 -7.91 -11.23 30.68
C GLU A 582 -9.38 -11.16 30.26
N SER A 583 -9.90 -9.98 29.92
CA SER A 583 -11.27 -9.84 29.35
C SER A 583 -11.44 -10.67 28.09
N THR A 584 -10.45 -10.60 27.18
CA THR A 584 -10.45 -11.40 25.95
C THR A 584 -10.46 -12.89 26.25
N ARG A 585 -9.68 -13.36 27.24
CA ARG A 585 -9.65 -14.77 27.62
C ARG A 585 -11.00 -15.23 28.19
N THR A 586 -11.56 -14.49 29.14
CA THR A 586 -12.87 -14.79 29.72
C THR A 586 -13.94 -14.82 28.64
N MET A 587 -13.90 -13.89 27.68
CA MET A 587 -14.86 -13.84 26.58
C MET A 587 -14.75 -15.03 25.62
N ILE A 588 -13.51 -15.42 25.28
CA ILE A 588 -13.27 -16.59 24.42
C ILE A 588 -13.72 -17.88 25.11
N GLU A 589 -13.53 -17.98 26.43
CA GLU A 589 -14.05 -19.08 27.24
C GLU A 589 -15.59 -19.07 27.32
N ALA A 590 -16.22 -17.88 27.42
CA ALA A 590 -17.67 -17.73 27.38
C ALA A 590 -18.28 -18.17 26.05
N MET A 591 -17.57 -17.99 24.93
CA MET A 591 -17.94 -18.54 23.62
C MET A 591 -17.71 -20.07 23.52
N GLY A 592 -17.38 -20.76 24.62
CA GLY A 592 -17.22 -22.22 24.68
C GLY A 592 -15.84 -22.75 24.26
N HIS A 593 -14.85 -21.88 23.99
CA HIS A 593 -13.51 -22.36 23.64
C HIS A 593 -12.77 -22.87 24.87
N LYS A 594 -12.06 -23.99 24.70
CA LYS A 594 -11.16 -24.48 25.75
C LYS A 594 -10.02 -23.49 26.00
N PRO A 595 -9.60 -23.29 27.26
CA PRO A 595 -8.42 -22.49 27.56
C PRO A 595 -7.18 -23.09 26.90
N LEU A 596 -6.30 -22.22 26.38
CA LEU A 596 -5.01 -22.66 25.87
C LEU A 596 -4.15 -23.17 27.03
N ASN A 597 -3.46 -24.29 26.83
CA ASN A 597 -2.51 -24.81 27.79
C ASN A 597 -1.08 -24.47 27.34
N GLY A 598 -0.20 -24.18 28.30
CA GLY A 598 1.23 -24.00 28.03
C GLY A 598 1.81 -25.17 27.22
N LYS A 599 1.36 -26.40 27.46
CA LYS A 599 1.78 -27.59 26.70
C LYS A 599 1.51 -27.49 25.20
N ASP A 600 0.44 -26.82 24.77
CA ASP A 600 0.06 -26.72 23.36
C ASP A 600 1.13 -25.99 22.55
N PHE A 601 1.79 -25.01 23.16
CA PHE A 601 2.86 -24.21 22.54
C PHE A 601 4.19 -24.94 22.40
N PHE A 602 4.32 -26.17 22.92
CA PHE A 602 5.52 -26.98 22.79
C PHE A 602 5.17 -28.22 21.99
N GLY A 603 5.77 -28.37 20.80
CA GLY A 603 5.47 -29.50 19.92
C GLY A 603 5.52 -30.85 20.65
N GLU A 604 4.48 -31.65 20.48
CA GLU A 604 4.47 -33.06 20.87
C GLU A 604 5.62 -33.80 20.19
N ARG A 605 6.25 -34.73 20.92
CA ARG A 605 7.40 -35.50 20.43
C ARG A 605 7.05 -36.35 19.23
#